data_AF-A0A6N4VEZ7-F1
#
_entry.id   AF-A0A6N4VEZ7-F1
#
_cell.length_a   1.000
_cell.length_b   1.000
_cell.length_c   1.000
_cell.angle_alpha   90.00
_cell.angle_beta   90.00
_cell.angle_gamma   90.00
#
_symmetry.space_group_name_H-M   'P 1'
#
loop_
_entity.id
_entity.type
_entity.pdbx_description
1 polymer ?
#
loop_
_entity_poly.entity_id
_entity_poly.type
_entity_poly.pdbx_seq_one_letter_code
_entity_poly.pdbx_strand_id
1 'polypeptide(L)'
;MTPDDVPALTTLRPSRRTEAEILETWIALLAGAADLPGAACRGRAQEFDADRDGESRDGREDRLDGAVAICRQCPALTDCADWLDRLPRRRWPTGVVAGRVIEATPAGTPRLRRPQIAQNAAEPVAASGDSQGRRVAPQRQLQKPADGERSAS
;
A
#
# COMPACT_ATOMS: atom_id res chain seq x y z
N MET A 1 -5.20 -20.11 32.86
CA MET A 1 -5.36 -18.75 32.32
C MET A 1 -5.52 -17.84 33.53
N THR A 2 -4.44 -17.20 33.96
CA THR A 2 -4.40 -16.34 35.14
C THR A 2 -5.03 -14.98 34.80
N PRO A 3 -5.68 -14.30 35.77
CA PRO A 3 -6.26 -12.96 35.57
C PRO A 3 -5.22 -11.85 35.27
N ASP A 4 -3.91 -12.17 35.29
CA ASP A 4 -2.81 -11.24 35.03
C ASP A 4 -2.45 -11.05 33.53
N ASP A 5 -3.06 -11.80 32.60
CA ASP A 5 -2.83 -11.65 31.15
C ASP A 5 -3.82 -10.66 30.51
N VAL A 6 -4.21 -9.60 31.21
CA VAL A 6 -4.97 -8.51 30.58
C VAL A 6 -3.97 -7.56 29.92
N PRO A 7 -3.89 -7.49 28.57
CA PRO A 7 -3.00 -6.55 27.92
C PRO A 7 -3.38 -5.15 28.38
N ALA A 8 -2.38 -4.41 28.88
CA ALA A 8 -2.56 -3.02 29.30
C ALA A 8 -3.14 -2.23 28.13
N LEU A 9 -4.44 -1.92 28.22
CA LEU A 9 -5.12 -1.12 27.21
C LEU A 9 -4.43 0.24 27.20
N THR A 10 -3.79 0.55 26.06
CA THR A 10 -3.22 1.87 25.83
C THR A 10 -4.31 2.89 26.09
N THR A 11 -4.08 3.82 27.02
CA THR A 11 -5.00 4.91 27.27
C THR A 11 -5.05 5.77 26.01
N LEU A 12 -6.07 5.54 25.18
CA LEU A 12 -6.34 6.37 24.03
C LEU A 12 -6.56 7.79 24.55
N ARG A 13 -5.86 8.75 23.95
CA ARG A 13 -6.08 10.17 24.25
C ARG A 13 -7.58 10.45 24.09
N PRO A 14 -8.25 11.09 25.07
CA PRO A 14 -9.65 11.42 24.94
C PRO A 14 -9.84 12.27 23.69
N SER A 15 -10.73 11.81 22.82
CA SER A 15 -11.17 12.55 21.65
C SER A 15 -11.61 13.95 22.09
N ARG A 16 -11.12 14.99 21.41
CA ARG A 16 -11.65 16.36 21.59
C ARG A 16 -13.04 16.53 20.94
N ARG A 17 -13.52 15.54 20.17
CA ARG A 17 -14.83 15.60 19.56
C ARG A 17 -15.91 15.47 20.62
N THR A 18 -16.90 16.33 20.52
CA THR A 18 -18.16 16.22 21.23
C THR A 18 -18.93 14.98 20.76
N GLU A 19 -19.88 14.53 21.58
CA GLU A 19 -20.78 13.44 21.22
C GLU A 19 -21.56 13.74 19.93
N ALA A 20 -21.97 15.00 19.74
CA ALA A 20 -22.65 15.46 18.54
C ALA A 20 -21.77 15.29 17.28
N GLU A 21 -20.49 15.70 17.33
CA GLU A 21 -19.57 15.54 16.20
C GLU A 21 -19.26 14.06 15.89
N ILE A 22 -19.23 13.22 16.92
CA ILE A 22 -19.08 11.77 16.75
C ILE A 22 -20.32 11.22 16.03
N LEU A 23 -21.52 11.58 16.49
CA LEU A 23 -22.78 11.14 15.89
C LEU A 23 -22.93 11.60 14.43
N GLU A 24 -22.63 12.87 14.15
CA GLU A 24 -22.63 13.41 12.78
C GLU A 24 -21.68 12.62 11.87
N THR A 25 -20.50 12.26 12.36
CA THR A 25 -19.54 11.44 11.61
C THR A 25 -20.10 10.06 11.29
N TRP A 26 -20.75 9.41 12.26
CA TRP A 26 -21.37 8.09 12.05
C TRP A 26 -22.55 8.15 11.10
N ILE A 27 -23.42 9.16 11.22
CA ILE A 27 -24.56 9.36 10.33
C ILE A 27 -24.07 9.58 8.89
N ALA A 28 -23.08 10.45 8.70
CA ALA A 28 -22.50 10.71 7.38
C ALA A 28 -21.88 9.45 6.76
N LEU A 29 -21.27 8.58 7.58
CA LEU A 29 -20.72 7.31 7.13
C LEU A 29 -21.82 6.34 6.66
N LEU A 30 -22.89 6.21 7.44
CA LEU A 30 -24.03 5.35 7.13
C LEU A 30 -24.83 5.85 5.93
N ALA A 31 -24.99 7.16 5.77
CA ALA A 31 -25.70 7.77 4.65
C ALA A 31 -25.03 7.51 3.28
N GLY A 32 -23.75 7.14 3.26
CA GLY A 32 -23.04 6.75 2.03
C GLY A 32 -23.31 5.31 1.58
N ALA A 33 -23.89 4.46 2.44
CA ALA A 33 -24.18 3.07 2.13
C ALA A 33 -25.44 2.95 1.26
N ALA A 34 -25.42 2.05 0.28
CA ALA A 34 -26.60 1.73 -0.50
C ALA A 34 -27.61 0.95 0.33
N ASP A 35 -28.88 1.35 0.30
CA ASP A 35 -29.95 0.48 0.73
C ASP A 35 -30.23 -0.53 -0.39
N LEU A 36 -29.86 -1.80 -0.16
CA LEU A 36 -29.96 -2.89 -1.13
C LEU A 36 -30.77 -4.05 -0.52
N PRO A 37 -32.09 -3.93 -0.41
CA PRO A 37 -32.93 -5.00 0.13
C PRO A 37 -32.81 -6.26 -0.74
N GLY A 38 -32.67 -7.42 -0.09
CA GLY A 38 -32.54 -8.70 -0.81
C GLY A 38 -31.20 -8.93 -1.51
N ALA A 39 -30.16 -8.13 -1.23
CA ALA A 39 -28.84 -8.34 -1.81
C ALA A 39 -28.26 -9.73 -1.48
N ALA A 40 -27.95 -10.52 -2.52
CA ALA A 40 -27.42 -11.88 -2.39
C ALA A 40 -26.00 -11.96 -1.79
N CYS A 41 -25.29 -10.83 -1.73
CA CYS A 41 -23.98 -10.71 -1.07
C CYS A 41 -24.10 -10.52 0.46
N ARG A 42 -25.29 -10.24 0.99
CA ARG A 42 -25.46 -9.98 2.43
C ARG A 42 -25.09 -11.22 3.25
N GLY A 43 -24.21 -11.02 4.25
CA GLY A 43 -23.70 -12.09 5.11
C GLY A 43 -22.56 -12.92 4.49
N ARG A 44 -22.08 -12.54 3.29
CA ARG A 44 -21.12 -13.30 2.49
C ARG A 44 -19.91 -12.45 2.07
N ALA A 45 -19.50 -11.50 2.90
CA ALA A 45 -18.48 -10.51 2.54
C ALA A 45 -17.18 -11.17 2.05
N GLN A 46 -16.74 -12.24 2.72
CA GLN A 46 -15.49 -12.91 2.39
C GLN A 46 -15.48 -13.57 1.00
N GLU A 47 -16.64 -13.89 0.41
CA GLU A 47 -16.70 -14.38 -0.97
C GLU A 47 -16.56 -13.25 -1.99
N PHE A 48 -16.99 -12.04 -1.63
CA PHE A 48 -17.01 -10.88 -2.52
C PHE A 48 -15.80 -9.95 -2.33
N ASP A 49 -15.04 -10.07 -1.23
CA ASP A 49 -13.84 -9.28 -0.98
C ASP A 49 -12.77 -9.54 -2.04
N ALA A 50 -12.02 -8.49 -2.41
CA ALA A 50 -10.97 -8.60 -3.42
C ALA A 50 -9.91 -9.64 -3.04
N ASP A 51 -9.45 -9.59 -1.79
CA ASP A 51 -8.32 -10.39 -1.31
C ASP A 51 -8.66 -11.06 0.02
N ARG A 52 -8.08 -12.24 0.25
CA ARG A 52 -8.12 -12.97 1.51
C ARG A 52 -6.71 -13.40 1.91
N ASP A 53 -6.41 -13.31 3.20
CA ASP A 53 -5.10 -13.69 3.71
C ASP A 53 -4.80 -15.18 3.45
N GLY A 54 -3.64 -15.45 2.86
CA GLY A 54 -3.17 -16.80 2.58
C GLY A 54 -3.85 -17.50 1.40
N GLU A 55 -4.67 -16.79 0.63
CA GLU A 55 -5.32 -17.35 -0.56
C GLU A 55 -4.35 -17.43 -1.75
N SER A 56 -4.41 -18.54 -2.51
CA SER A 56 -3.66 -18.68 -3.75
C SER A 56 -4.29 -17.83 -4.87
N ARG A 57 -3.51 -17.49 -5.88
CA ARG A 57 -4.02 -16.75 -7.04
C ARG A 57 -5.20 -17.46 -7.71
N ASP A 58 -5.08 -18.76 -7.95
CA ASP A 58 -6.12 -19.54 -8.63
C ASP A 58 -7.37 -19.67 -7.74
N GLY A 59 -7.19 -19.85 -6.42
CA GLY A 59 -8.31 -19.87 -5.48
C GLY A 59 -9.06 -18.54 -5.41
N ARG A 60 -8.32 -17.42 -5.50
CA ARG A 60 -8.91 -16.08 -5.61
C ARG A 60 -9.72 -15.93 -6.90
N GLU A 61 -9.18 -16.37 -8.04
CA GLU A 61 -9.86 -16.30 -9.34
C GLU A 61 -11.17 -17.10 -9.31
N ASP A 62 -11.13 -18.37 -8.88
CA ASP A 62 -12.31 -19.23 -8.76
C ASP A 62 -13.37 -18.64 -7.83
N ARG A 63 -12.96 -18.09 -6.68
CA ARG A 63 -13.87 -17.46 -5.72
C ARG A 63 -14.54 -16.22 -6.29
N LEU A 64 -13.76 -15.33 -6.93
CA LEU A 64 -14.30 -14.10 -7.51
C LEU A 64 -15.22 -14.40 -8.69
N ASP A 65 -14.94 -15.42 -9.50
CA ASP A 65 -15.84 -15.88 -10.56
C ASP A 65 -17.17 -16.40 -10.00
N GLY A 66 -17.11 -17.19 -8.93
CA GLY A 66 -18.30 -17.61 -8.19
C GLY A 66 -19.11 -16.44 -7.62
N ALA A 67 -18.43 -15.45 -7.03
CA ALA A 67 -19.08 -14.25 -6.51
C ALA A 67 -19.73 -13.41 -7.63
N VAL A 68 -19.09 -13.29 -8.80
CA VAL A 68 -19.66 -12.63 -9.98
C VAL A 68 -20.92 -13.35 -10.45
N ALA A 69 -20.90 -14.68 -10.52
CA ALA A 69 -22.06 -15.48 -10.92
C ALA A 69 -23.26 -15.25 -9.98
N ILE A 70 -23.02 -15.15 -8.68
CA ILE A 70 -24.05 -14.85 -7.68
C ILE A 70 -24.54 -13.41 -7.80
N CYS A 71 -23.62 -12.46 -7.98
CA CYS A 71 -23.95 -11.04 -8.11
C CYS A 71 -24.86 -10.78 -9.32
N ARG A 72 -24.62 -11.47 -10.45
CA ARG A 72 -25.43 -11.35 -11.67
C ARG A 72 -26.86 -11.88 -11.52
N GLN A 73 -27.12 -12.73 -10.52
CA GLN A 73 -28.45 -13.25 -10.20
C GLN A 73 -29.11 -12.48 -9.04
N CYS A 74 -28.46 -11.45 -8.51
CA CYS A 74 -28.92 -10.70 -7.37
C CYS A 74 -30.19 -9.89 -7.69
N PRO A 75 -31.25 -9.98 -6.87
CA PRO A 75 -32.45 -9.15 -7.04
C PRO A 75 -32.17 -7.64 -7.00
N ALA A 76 -31.15 -7.22 -6.25
CA ALA A 76 -30.74 -5.83 -6.09
C ALA A 76 -29.66 -5.39 -7.09
N LEU A 77 -29.43 -6.14 -8.18
CA LEU A 77 -28.34 -5.86 -9.12
C LEU A 77 -28.45 -4.47 -9.76
N THR A 78 -29.65 -4.08 -10.19
CA THR A 78 -29.90 -2.77 -10.81
C THR A 78 -29.58 -1.64 -9.85
N ASP A 79 -30.16 -1.66 -8.64
CA ASP A 79 -29.93 -0.63 -7.62
C ASP A 79 -28.45 -0.56 -7.19
N CYS A 80 -27.78 -1.72 -7.13
CA CYS A 80 -26.36 -1.82 -6.84
C CYS A 80 -25.50 -1.16 -7.93
N ALA A 81 -25.83 -1.40 -9.21
CA ALA A 81 -25.14 -0.78 -10.33
C ALA A 81 -25.37 0.75 -10.34
N ASP A 82 -26.61 1.19 -10.15
CA ASP A 82 -26.96 2.61 -10.11
C ASP A 82 -26.26 3.34 -8.97
N TRP A 83 -26.16 2.72 -7.79
CA TRP A 83 -25.39 3.27 -6.68
C TRP A 83 -23.89 3.35 -7.00
N LEU A 84 -23.30 2.28 -7.53
CA LEU A 84 -21.88 2.22 -7.86
C LEU A 84 -21.51 3.30 -8.90
N ASP A 85 -22.35 3.48 -9.92
CA ASP A 85 -22.12 4.43 -11.01
C ASP A 85 -22.25 5.90 -10.54
N ARG A 86 -22.96 6.17 -9.43
CA ARG A 86 -22.99 7.50 -8.78
C ARG A 86 -21.73 7.81 -7.98
N LEU A 87 -20.92 6.82 -7.62
CA LEU A 87 -19.70 7.04 -6.85
C LEU A 87 -18.56 7.53 -7.77
N PRO A 88 -17.76 8.52 -7.34
CA PRO A 88 -16.50 8.83 -7.99
C PRO A 88 -15.60 7.58 -8.01
N ARG A 89 -14.95 7.26 -9.13
CA ARG A 89 -14.12 6.04 -9.28
C ARG A 89 -13.12 5.79 -8.15
N ARG A 90 -12.54 6.85 -7.57
CA ARG A 90 -11.62 6.76 -6.42
C ARG A 90 -12.25 6.21 -5.13
N ARG A 91 -13.59 6.17 -5.07
CA ARG A 91 -14.38 5.68 -3.94
C ARG A 91 -15.07 4.36 -4.25
N TRP A 92 -14.76 3.74 -5.39
CA TRP A 92 -15.34 2.45 -5.71
C TRP A 92 -14.85 1.41 -4.70
N PRO A 93 -15.77 0.62 -4.11
CA PRO A 93 -15.39 -0.51 -3.27
C PRO A 93 -14.60 -1.53 -4.09
N THR A 94 -13.61 -2.16 -3.48
CA THR A 94 -12.87 -3.27 -4.09
C THR A 94 -13.61 -4.59 -3.94
N GLY A 95 -13.32 -5.57 -4.79
CA GLY A 95 -13.97 -6.87 -4.81
C GLY A 95 -15.08 -6.96 -5.85
N VAL A 96 -16.05 -7.86 -5.66
CA VAL A 96 -17.16 -8.03 -6.58
C VAL A 96 -18.33 -7.12 -6.22
N VAL A 97 -18.61 -6.14 -7.07
CA VAL A 97 -19.73 -5.20 -6.88
C VAL A 97 -20.43 -4.99 -8.22
N ALA A 98 -21.77 -4.99 -8.22
CA ALA A 98 -22.60 -4.86 -9.43
C ALA A 98 -22.21 -5.82 -10.58
N GLY A 99 -21.78 -7.04 -10.25
CA GLY A 99 -21.35 -8.06 -11.21
C GLY A 99 -19.98 -7.81 -11.85
N ARG A 100 -19.18 -6.90 -11.29
CA ARG A 100 -17.86 -6.48 -11.77
C ARG A 100 -16.81 -6.75 -10.69
N VAL A 101 -15.64 -7.25 -11.08
CA VAL A 101 -14.46 -7.31 -10.20
C VAL A 101 -13.78 -5.94 -10.23
N ILE A 102 -13.69 -5.29 -9.06
CA ILE A 102 -13.05 -4.00 -8.86
C ILE A 102 -11.76 -4.23 -8.11
N GLU A 103 -10.65 -4.11 -8.82
CA GLU A 103 -9.32 -4.22 -8.23
C GLU A 103 -8.97 -2.97 -7.44
N ALA A 104 -8.19 -3.14 -6.37
CA ALA A 104 -7.57 -2.01 -5.71
C ALA A 104 -6.70 -1.28 -6.75
N THR A 105 -6.98 -0.02 -7.01
CA THR A 105 -6.01 0.79 -7.74
C THR A 105 -4.75 0.78 -6.87
N PRO A 106 -3.56 0.41 -7.40
CA PRO A 106 -2.35 0.48 -6.61
C PRO A 106 -2.22 1.94 -6.18
N ALA A 107 -2.55 2.20 -4.92
CA ALA A 107 -2.37 3.52 -4.33
C ALA A 107 -0.90 3.81 -4.53
N GLY A 108 -0.59 4.80 -5.37
CA GLY A 108 0.78 5.26 -5.54
C GLY A 108 1.31 5.47 -4.13
N THR A 109 2.24 4.62 -3.71
CA THR A 109 2.77 4.65 -2.36
C THR A 109 3.16 6.10 -2.10
N PRO A 110 2.63 6.76 -1.06
CA PRO A 110 3.14 8.07 -0.70
C PRO A 110 4.63 7.85 -0.52
N ARG A 111 5.45 8.43 -1.40
CA ARG A 111 6.89 8.50 -1.17
C ARG A 111 7.00 9.36 0.08
N LEU A 112 6.98 8.72 1.25
CA LEU A 112 7.36 9.36 2.49
C LEU A 112 8.77 9.84 2.23
N ARG A 113 8.87 11.14 1.96
CA ARG A 113 10.13 11.81 1.64
C ARG A 113 10.94 11.66 2.92
N ARG A 114 11.84 10.67 2.95
CA ARG A 114 12.68 10.38 4.10
C ARG A 114 13.37 11.70 4.49
N PRO A 115 13.09 12.28 5.67
CA PRO A 115 13.75 13.52 6.05
C PRO A 115 15.25 13.23 6.12
N GLN A 116 16.03 13.95 5.30
CA GLN A 116 17.49 13.92 5.39
C GLN A 116 17.87 14.57 6.73
N ILE A 117 18.07 13.75 7.75
CA ILE A 117 18.83 14.19 8.92
C ILE A 117 20.25 14.44 8.41
N ALA A 118 20.61 15.73 8.36
CA ALA A 118 21.90 16.20 7.89
C ALA A 118 23.02 15.53 8.69
N GLN A 119 23.86 14.78 7.99
CA GLN A 119 25.09 14.20 8.51
C GLN A 119 26.14 15.32 8.56
N ASN A 120 26.06 16.22 9.52
CA ASN A 120 27.11 17.22 9.79
C ASN A 120 27.21 17.45 11.30
N ALA A 121 27.92 16.55 11.97
CA ALA A 121 28.59 16.74 13.26
C ALA A 121 29.53 15.52 13.43
N ALA A 122 30.83 15.59 13.62
CA ALA A 122 31.80 16.67 13.66
C ALA A 122 33.18 16.03 13.42
N GLU A 123 34.03 16.63 12.57
CA GLU A 123 35.47 16.38 12.62
C GLU A 123 36.06 17.11 13.83
N PRO A 124 36.90 16.47 14.67
CA PRO A 124 37.81 17.20 15.53
C PRO A 124 39.16 17.43 14.82
N VAL A 125 39.58 18.69 14.86
CA VAL A 125 40.83 19.23 14.33
C VAL A 125 42.03 18.84 15.20
N ALA A 126 43.00 18.18 14.56
CA ALA A 126 44.47 18.22 14.68
C ALA A 126 45.20 18.01 16.03
N ALA A 127 46.23 17.15 15.98
CA ALA A 127 47.55 17.42 16.58
C ALA A 127 48.67 16.71 15.79
N SER A 128 49.70 17.49 15.45
CA SER A 128 50.91 17.15 14.68
C SER A 128 51.86 16.16 15.38
N GLY A 129 52.66 15.45 14.58
CA GLY A 129 53.82 14.68 15.04
C GLY A 129 54.69 14.20 13.87
N ASP A 130 55.83 14.84 13.72
CA ASP A 130 56.85 14.70 12.67
C ASP A 130 57.66 13.39 12.77
N SER A 131 58.06 12.78 11.65
CA SER A 131 59.35 12.05 11.48
C SER A 131 59.47 11.35 10.10
N GLN A 132 60.14 12.06 9.20
CA GLN A 132 61.24 11.60 8.34
C GLN A 132 61.38 10.09 7.99
N GLY A 133 61.44 9.85 6.67
CA GLY A 133 62.44 8.92 6.12
C GLY A 133 61.92 7.91 5.10
N ARG A 134 62.15 8.19 3.81
CA ARG A 134 63.09 7.45 2.94
C ARG A 134 62.71 7.61 1.46
N ARG A 135 63.66 8.17 0.71
CA ARG A 135 63.66 8.28 -0.75
C ARG A 135 63.63 6.89 -1.38
N VAL A 136 62.81 6.68 -2.41
CA VAL A 136 63.23 6.18 -3.74
C VAL A 136 62.24 6.70 -4.78
N ALA A 137 62.74 7.47 -5.72
CA ALA A 137 62.19 7.60 -7.07
C ALA A 137 63.36 7.28 -8.03
N PRO A 138 63.16 7.19 -9.34
CA PRO A 138 61.96 6.86 -10.11
C PRO A 138 62.26 5.68 -11.05
N GLN A 139 61.28 5.09 -11.73
CA GLN A 139 61.48 4.75 -13.16
C GLN A 139 60.19 4.96 -13.95
N ARG A 140 60.38 5.73 -15.01
CA ARG A 140 59.47 6.18 -16.04
C ARG A 140 59.78 5.34 -17.28
N GLN A 141 58.82 5.34 -18.21
CA GLN A 141 58.90 4.85 -19.60
C GLN A 141 58.52 3.37 -19.75
N LEU A 142 57.84 2.90 -20.80
CA LEU A 142 57.74 3.30 -22.21
C LEU A 142 56.31 2.93 -22.71
N GLN A 143 55.60 3.82 -23.42
CA GLN A 143 55.30 3.78 -24.89
C GLN A 143 54.36 2.64 -25.32
N LYS A 144 53.46 2.72 -26.31
CA LYS A 144 52.76 3.73 -27.17
C LYS A 144 51.71 2.85 -27.96
N PRO A 145 51.04 3.25 -29.07
CA PRO A 145 49.63 2.94 -29.36
C PRO A 145 49.47 2.01 -30.59
N ALA A 146 48.33 2.14 -31.29
CA ALA A 146 47.96 1.60 -32.61
C ALA A 146 47.39 0.16 -32.59
N ASP A 147 46.43 -0.26 -33.41
CA ASP A 147 45.52 0.34 -34.39
C ASP A 147 44.56 -0.79 -34.84
N GLY A 148 43.47 -0.44 -35.53
CA GLY A 148 42.82 -1.29 -36.55
C GLY A 148 41.72 -2.25 -36.06
N GLU A 149 40.45 -2.11 -36.47
CA GLU A 149 39.82 -2.53 -37.76
C GLU A 149 38.86 -3.70 -37.42
N ARG A 150 37.53 -3.58 -37.49
CA ARG A 150 36.60 -3.46 -38.62
C ARG A 150 36.65 -4.66 -39.59
N SER A 151 35.65 -5.55 -39.49
CA SER A 151 34.91 -6.29 -40.55
C SER A 151 34.13 -7.43 -39.87
N ALA A 152 32.81 -7.60 -39.98
CA ALA A 152 31.95 -7.80 -41.16
C ALA A 152 32.09 -9.20 -41.78
N SER A 153 30.94 -9.90 -41.78
CA SER A 153 30.56 -11.14 -42.48
C SER A 153 31.04 -12.47 -41.93
#